data_AF-A0A7S4LP43-F1
#
_entry.id   AF-A0A7S4LP43-F1
#
_cell.length_a   1.000
_cell.length_b   1.000
_cell.length_c   1.000
_cell.angle_alpha   90.00
_cell.angle_beta   90.00
_cell.angle_gamma   90.00
#
_symmetry.space_group_name_H-M   'P 1'
#
loop_
_entity.id
_entity.type
_entity.pdbx_description
1 polymer ?
#
loop_
_entity_poly.entity_id
_entity_poly.type
_entity_poly.pdbx_seq_one_letter_code
_entity_poly.pdbx_strand_id
1 'polypeptide(L)'
;ADVNRANNAGHTALILAAQNGHRGCIELFVHEGQADVNHAAHDGCTALMRAALNGHQGCLEFLVRECKADVNHADNDGYTALMEAAQNGHQGCIEFLTWECKADVNHAAFDGYTALMIAEENGHHECVALLQSAMAQIAADDQTTDADVQNWSVQQLKQALDSTGVSYRGLFEKEDLVRLVSQVFKGKA
;
A
#
# COMPACT_ATOMS: atom_id res chain seq x y z
N ALA A 1 12.36 -25.72 16.39
CA ALA A 1 13.35 -24.62 16.30
C ALA A 1 12.57 -23.30 16.33
N ASP A 2 13.15 -22.22 16.83
CA ASP A 2 12.50 -20.90 16.80
C ASP A 2 12.46 -20.38 15.35
N VAL A 3 11.26 -20.25 14.78
CA VAL A 3 11.05 -19.82 13.39
C VAL A 3 11.45 -18.36 13.16
N ASN A 4 11.42 -17.56 14.23
CA ASN A 4 11.77 -16.13 14.21
C ASN A 4 13.25 -15.88 14.49
N ARG A 5 14.04 -16.94 14.64
CA ARG A 5 15.48 -16.79 14.80
C ARG A 5 16.08 -16.16 13.54
N ALA A 6 16.64 -14.97 13.71
CA ALA A 6 17.32 -14.25 12.66
C ALA A 6 18.81 -14.61 12.57
N ASN A 7 19.39 -14.44 11.38
CA ASN A 7 20.83 -14.45 11.17
C ASN A 7 21.48 -13.12 11.62
N ASN A 8 22.79 -12.96 11.41
CA ASN A 8 23.53 -11.75 11.83
C ASN A 8 23.08 -10.45 11.14
N ALA A 9 22.34 -10.54 10.02
CA ALA A 9 21.77 -9.40 9.32
C ALA A 9 20.31 -9.14 9.72
N GLY A 10 19.75 -9.91 10.65
CA GLY A 10 18.34 -9.79 11.04
C GLY A 10 17.38 -10.56 10.12
N HIS A 11 17.87 -11.33 9.15
CA HIS A 11 16.99 -12.07 8.24
C HIS A 11 16.47 -13.34 8.92
N THR A 12 15.15 -13.49 8.99
CA THR A 12 14.47 -14.71 9.44
C THR A 12 14.32 -15.70 8.28
N ALA A 13 13.90 -16.93 8.60
CA ALA A 13 13.57 -17.93 7.60
C ALA A 13 12.45 -17.45 6.64
N LEU A 14 11.49 -16.66 7.15
CA LEU A 14 10.42 -16.07 6.36
C LEU A 14 10.94 -15.08 5.31
N ILE A 15 11.83 -14.16 5.71
CA ILE A 15 12.45 -13.19 4.79
C ILE A 15 13.20 -13.92 3.68
N LEU A 16 13.99 -14.94 4.03
CA LEU A 16 14.76 -15.71 3.05
C LEU A 16 13.86 -16.54 2.12
N ALA A 17 12.77 -17.11 2.62
CA ALA A 17 11.80 -17.82 1.78
C ALA A 17 11.11 -16.88 0.80
N ALA A 18 10.71 -15.69 1.25
CA ALA A 18 10.11 -14.66 0.40
C ALA A 18 11.09 -14.14 -0.66
N GLN A 19 12.35 -13.91 -0.29
CA GLN A 19 13.41 -13.51 -1.22
C GLN A 19 13.66 -14.53 -2.34
N ASN A 20 13.47 -15.82 -2.07
CA ASN A 20 13.70 -16.91 -3.05
C ASN A 20 12.40 -17.46 -3.67
N GLY A 21 11.25 -16.85 -3.39
CA GLY A 21 9.97 -17.23 -3.99
C GLY A 21 9.39 -18.55 -3.49
N HIS A 22 9.79 -18.99 -2.30
CA HIS A 22 9.38 -20.28 -1.72
C HIS A 22 8.05 -20.17 -0.95
N ARG A 23 6.95 -19.97 -1.68
CA ARG A 23 5.61 -19.80 -1.10
C ARG A 23 5.22 -20.90 -0.12
N GLY A 24 5.48 -22.17 -0.45
CA GLY A 24 5.14 -23.29 0.44
C GLY A 24 5.89 -23.22 1.79
N CYS A 25 7.11 -22.69 1.81
CA CYS A 25 7.83 -22.45 3.07
C CYS A 25 7.21 -21.30 3.86
N ILE A 26 6.79 -20.22 3.19
CA ILE A 26 6.08 -19.10 3.81
C ILE A 26 4.79 -19.58 4.47
N GLU A 27 4.00 -20.39 3.76
CA GLU A 27 2.77 -21.01 4.27
C GLU A 27 3.03 -21.82 5.55
N LEU A 28 4.03 -22.70 5.54
CA LEU A 28 4.43 -23.49 6.71
C LEU A 28 4.89 -22.61 7.88
N PHE A 29 5.75 -21.62 7.61
CA PHE A 29 6.30 -20.75 8.66
C PHE A 29 5.22 -19.90 9.33
N VAL A 30 4.26 -19.38 8.57
CA VAL A 30 3.19 -18.53 9.12
C VAL A 30 2.13 -19.39 9.83
N HIS A 31 1.63 -20.45 9.20
CA HIS A 31 0.50 -21.22 9.75
C HIS A 31 0.89 -22.21 10.84
N GLU A 32 2.05 -22.86 10.71
CA GLU A 32 2.51 -23.85 11.70
C GLU A 32 3.56 -23.25 12.65
N GLY A 33 4.43 -22.38 12.13
CA GLY A 33 5.54 -21.79 12.88
C GLY A 33 5.17 -20.57 13.70
N GLN A 34 4.05 -19.90 13.41
CA GLN A 34 3.71 -18.58 13.98
C GLN A 34 4.80 -17.53 13.73
N ALA A 35 5.37 -17.53 12.52
CA ALA A 35 6.37 -16.55 12.13
C ALA A 35 5.81 -15.12 12.21
N ASP A 36 6.65 -14.19 12.67
CA ASP A 36 6.34 -12.77 12.61
C ASP A 36 6.48 -12.28 11.17
N VAL A 37 5.33 -12.03 10.55
CA VAL A 37 5.19 -11.62 9.14
C VAL A 37 5.82 -10.26 8.89
N ASN A 38 5.77 -9.37 9.88
CA ASN A 38 6.24 -7.99 9.79
C ASN A 38 7.60 -7.80 10.46
N HIS A 39 8.31 -8.88 10.78
CA HIS A 39 9.69 -8.80 11.24
C HIS A 39 10.54 -8.08 10.19
N ALA A 40 11.26 -7.05 10.63
CA ALA A 40 12.20 -6.31 9.82
C ALA A 40 13.63 -6.77 10.10
N ALA A 41 14.41 -6.98 9.04
CA ALA A 41 15.84 -7.18 9.13
C ALA A 41 16.55 -5.91 9.64
N HIS A 42 17.87 -5.96 9.88
CA HIS A 42 18.59 -4.81 10.43
C HIS A 42 18.59 -3.58 9.51
N ASP A 43 18.44 -3.78 8.20
CA ASP A 43 18.26 -2.73 7.20
C ASP A 43 16.81 -2.22 7.11
N GLY A 44 15.88 -2.79 7.89
CA GLY A 44 14.46 -2.45 7.86
C GLY A 44 13.66 -3.25 6.84
N CYS A 45 14.29 -4.09 6.00
CA CYS A 45 13.58 -4.85 4.98
C CYS A 45 12.72 -5.97 5.59
N THR A 46 11.50 -6.14 5.06
CA THR A 46 10.57 -7.21 5.45
C THR A 46 10.51 -8.33 4.40
N ALA A 47 9.80 -9.40 4.72
CA ALA A 47 9.53 -10.49 3.77
C ALA A 47 8.77 -9.99 2.53
N LEU A 48 7.82 -9.07 2.71
CA LEU A 48 7.04 -8.49 1.62
C LEU A 48 7.94 -7.71 0.65
N MET A 49 8.84 -6.88 1.18
CA MET A 49 9.79 -6.10 0.38
C MET A 49 10.72 -7.00 -0.43
N ARG A 50 11.24 -8.08 0.16
CA ARG A 50 12.09 -9.04 -0.57
C ARG A 50 11.35 -9.82 -1.65
N ALA A 51 10.07 -10.17 -1.42
CA ALA A 51 9.25 -10.76 -2.47
C ALA A 51 9.00 -9.78 -3.62
N ALA A 52 8.76 -8.50 -3.31
CA ALA A 52 8.55 -7.45 -4.30
C ALA A 52 9.81 -7.16 -5.13
N LEU A 53 10.96 -7.00 -4.47
CA LEU A 53 12.28 -6.79 -5.07
C LEU A 53 12.64 -7.87 -6.09
N ASN A 54 12.23 -9.12 -5.86
CA ASN A 54 12.56 -10.27 -6.71
C ASN A 54 11.38 -10.72 -7.61
N GLY A 55 10.28 -9.97 -7.63
CA GLY A 55 9.14 -10.23 -8.51
C GLY A 55 8.35 -11.49 -8.16
N HIS A 56 8.43 -11.96 -6.91
CA HIS A 56 7.74 -13.15 -6.44
C HIS A 56 6.29 -12.86 -6.07
N GLN A 57 5.49 -12.49 -7.07
CA GLN A 57 4.08 -12.10 -6.93
C GLN A 57 3.26 -13.10 -6.10
N GLY A 58 3.41 -14.42 -6.34
CA GLY A 58 2.66 -15.43 -5.58
C GLY A 58 2.98 -15.48 -4.08
N CYS A 59 4.21 -15.11 -3.68
CA CYS A 59 4.58 -14.96 -2.27
C CYS A 59 4.05 -13.65 -1.70
N LEU A 60 4.19 -12.57 -2.47
CA LEU A 60 3.72 -11.23 -2.12
C LEU A 60 2.21 -11.22 -1.86
N GLU A 61 1.42 -11.79 -2.78
CA GLU A 61 -0.04 -11.89 -2.64
C GLU A 61 -0.44 -12.68 -1.39
N PHE A 62 0.25 -13.79 -1.11
CA PHE A 62 -0.02 -14.61 0.07
C PHE A 62 0.27 -13.85 1.38
N LEU A 63 1.44 -13.19 1.46
CA LEU A 63 1.84 -12.39 2.61
C LEU A 63 0.83 -11.29 2.92
N VAL A 64 0.27 -10.63 1.91
CA VAL A 64 -0.73 -9.57 2.12
C VAL A 64 -2.11 -10.13 2.43
N ARG A 65 -2.65 -11.01 1.57
CA ARG A 65 -4.04 -11.49 1.68
C ARG A 65 -4.26 -12.38 2.90
N GLU A 66 -3.34 -13.30 3.17
CA GLU A 66 -3.53 -14.33 4.18
C GLU A 66 -2.80 -14.00 5.49
N CYS A 67 -1.72 -13.23 5.42
CA CYS A 67 -0.84 -12.98 6.57
C CYS A 67 -0.90 -11.54 7.10
N LYS A 68 -1.63 -10.63 6.43
CA LYS A 68 -1.75 -9.20 6.80
C LYS A 68 -0.39 -8.50 6.93
N ALA A 69 0.52 -8.79 6.00
CA ALA A 69 1.77 -8.05 5.89
C ALA A 69 1.50 -6.55 5.71
N ASP A 70 2.31 -5.71 6.34
CA ASP A 70 2.23 -4.26 6.17
C ASP A 70 2.76 -3.86 4.79
N VAL A 71 1.84 -3.39 3.95
CA VAL A 71 2.09 -2.99 2.56
C VAL A 71 2.89 -1.70 2.45
N ASN A 72 2.74 -0.80 3.42
CA ASN A 72 3.34 0.53 3.41
C ASN A 72 4.54 0.64 4.36
N HIS A 73 5.00 -0.47 4.92
CA HIS A 73 6.24 -0.50 5.68
C HIS A 73 7.39 0.01 4.80
N ALA A 74 8.21 0.89 5.38
CA ALA A 74 9.40 1.43 4.76
C ALA A 74 10.64 0.96 5.51
N ASP A 75 11.70 0.62 4.78
CA ASP A 75 12.98 0.27 5.37
C ASP A 75 13.74 1.50 5.92
N ASN A 76 14.99 1.29 6.34
CA ASN A 76 15.80 2.35 6.95
C ASN A 76 16.18 3.48 5.99
N ASP A 77 16.02 3.31 4.68
CA ASP A 77 16.24 4.34 3.66
C ASP A 77 14.92 4.94 3.15
N GLY A 78 13.79 4.46 3.68
CA GLY A 78 12.45 4.89 3.32
C GLY A 78 11.87 4.17 2.10
N TYR A 79 12.50 3.10 1.61
CA TYR A 79 12.01 2.34 0.48
C TYR A 79 10.88 1.38 0.91
N THR A 80 9.83 1.29 0.09
CA THR A 80 8.69 0.39 0.31
C THR A 80 8.69 -0.78 -0.66
N ALA A 81 7.83 -1.78 -0.44
CA ALA A 81 7.67 -2.89 -1.37
C ALA A 81 7.29 -2.44 -2.79
N LEU A 82 6.51 -1.36 -2.94
CA LEU A 82 6.16 -0.81 -4.25
C LEU A 82 7.38 -0.25 -4.99
N MET A 83 8.26 0.45 -4.26
CA MET A 83 9.50 1.01 -4.81
C MET A 83 10.48 -0.08 -5.23
N GLU A 84 10.60 -1.14 -4.43
CA GLU A 84 11.43 -2.31 -4.73
C GLU A 84 10.96 -3.04 -6.01
N ALA A 85 9.65 -3.21 -6.18
CA ALA A 85 9.07 -3.75 -7.40
C ALA A 85 9.29 -2.83 -8.61
N ALA A 86 9.19 -1.51 -8.41
CA ALA A 86 9.43 -0.50 -9.45
C ALA A 86 10.89 -0.47 -9.91
N GLN A 87 11.85 -0.62 -8.99
CA GLN A 87 13.29 -0.67 -9.28
C GLN A 87 13.67 -1.81 -10.24
N ASN A 88 13.01 -2.97 -10.11
CA ASN A 88 13.31 -4.16 -10.90
C ASN A 88 12.28 -4.46 -11.99
N GLY A 89 11.32 -3.56 -12.21
CA GLY A 89 10.36 -3.68 -13.32
C GLY A 89 9.30 -4.77 -13.14
N HIS A 90 8.95 -5.11 -11.90
CA HIS A 90 8.04 -6.21 -11.58
C HIS A 90 6.56 -5.80 -11.65
N GLN A 91 6.05 -5.69 -12.88
CA GLN A 91 4.69 -5.23 -13.20
C GLN A 91 3.60 -5.91 -12.36
N GLY A 92 3.58 -7.24 -12.26
CA GLY A 92 2.54 -7.96 -11.50
C GLY A 92 2.57 -7.67 -9.99
N CYS A 93 3.74 -7.35 -9.42
CA CYS A 93 3.85 -6.92 -8.03
C CYS A 93 3.34 -5.50 -7.86
N ILE A 94 3.71 -4.58 -8.75
CA ILE A 94 3.16 -3.22 -8.79
C ILE A 94 1.64 -3.29 -8.89
N GLU A 95 1.12 -4.13 -9.79
CA GLU A 95 -0.30 -4.23 -10.02
C GLU A 95 -1.09 -4.62 -8.79
N PHE A 96 -0.65 -5.69 -8.15
CA PHE A 96 -1.29 -6.13 -6.93
C PHE A 96 -1.17 -5.08 -5.80
N LEU A 97 0.01 -4.45 -5.63
CA LEU A 97 0.22 -3.47 -4.57
C LEU A 97 -0.63 -2.20 -4.76
N THR A 98 -0.78 -1.70 -5.98
CA THR A 98 -1.51 -0.45 -6.24
C THR A 98 -3.02 -0.65 -6.30
N TRP A 99 -3.51 -1.61 -7.10
CA TRP A 99 -4.94 -1.75 -7.37
C TRP A 99 -5.68 -2.58 -6.32
N GLU A 100 -5.04 -3.61 -5.77
CA GLU A 100 -5.68 -4.49 -4.79
C GLU A 100 -5.40 -4.06 -3.35
N CYS A 101 -4.21 -3.53 -3.07
CA CYS A 101 -3.78 -3.21 -1.70
C CYS A 101 -3.84 -1.73 -1.36
N LYS A 102 -4.03 -0.83 -2.35
CA LYS A 102 -4.00 0.63 -2.17
C LYS A 102 -2.72 1.11 -1.48
N ALA A 103 -1.57 0.57 -1.88
CA ALA A 103 -0.27 1.04 -1.42
C ALA A 103 -0.12 2.55 -1.67
N ASP A 104 0.63 3.24 -0.81
CA ASP A 104 0.91 4.66 -1.01
C ASP A 104 1.85 4.86 -2.21
N VAL A 105 1.26 5.20 -3.36
CA VAL A 105 1.97 5.41 -4.63
C VAL A 105 2.81 6.69 -4.61
N ASN A 106 2.48 7.65 -3.74
CA ASN A 106 3.15 8.95 -3.64
C ASN A 106 4.21 9.00 -2.54
N HIS A 107 4.40 7.90 -1.80
CA HIS A 107 5.45 7.81 -0.79
C HIS A 107 6.82 8.10 -1.40
N ALA A 108 7.59 8.91 -0.69
CA ALA A 108 8.95 9.27 -1.06
C ALA A 108 9.95 8.70 -0.05
N ALA A 109 11.00 8.04 -0.55
CA ALA A 109 12.14 7.62 0.26
C ALA A 109 12.93 8.85 0.77
N PHE A 110 13.91 8.63 1.64
CA PHE A 110 14.66 9.72 2.27
C PHE A 110 15.53 10.52 1.30
N ASP A 111 15.86 9.94 0.15
CA ASP A 111 16.52 10.60 -0.97
C ASP A 111 15.54 11.37 -1.89
N GLY A 112 14.24 11.31 -1.59
CA GLY A 112 13.18 12.00 -2.32
C GLY A 112 12.63 11.23 -3.52
N TYR A 113 13.12 10.03 -3.80
CA TYR A 113 12.61 9.22 -4.90
C TYR A 113 11.24 8.64 -4.57
N THR A 114 10.36 8.59 -5.58
CA THR A 114 9.08 7.85 -5.54
C THR A 114 9.19 6.59 -6.39
N ALA A 115 8.23 5.67 -6.27
CA ALA A 115 8.18 4.48 -7.12
C ALA A 115 8.16 4.83 -8.62
N LEU A 116 7.49 5.92 -9.01
CA LEU A 116 7.44 6.40 -10.39
C LEU A 116 8.84 6.85 -10.87
N MET A 117 9.52 7.69 -10.09
CA MET A 117 10.86 8.18 -10.45
C MET A 117 11.86 7.03 -10.60
N ILE A 118 11.77 6.04 -9.71
CA ILE A 118 12.62 4.84 -9.75
C ILE A 118 12.37 4.04 -11.04
N ALA A 119 11.10 3.81 -11.41
CA ALA A 119 10.76 3.10 -12.64
C ALA A 119 11.23 3.86 -13.90
N GLU A 120 11.14 5.20 -13.89
CA GLU A 120 11.62 6.06 -14.97
C GLU A 120 13.15 6.01 -15.11
N GLU A 121 13.90 6.13 -14.01
CA GLU A 121 15.36 6.09 -14.01
C GLU A 121 15.90 4.74 -14.50
N ASN A 122 15.22 3.65 -14.16
CA ASN A 122 15.59 2.30 -14.58
C ASN A 122 15.03 1.89 -15.96
N GLY A 123 14.22 2.74 -16.61
CA GLY A 123 13.70 2.51 -17.96
C GLY A 123 12.55 1.50 -18.05
N HIS A 124 11.83 1.25 -16.96
CA HIS A 124 10.73 0.27 -16.90
C HIS A 124 9.41 0.89 -17.38
N HIS A 125 9.29 1.13 -18.68
CA HIS A 125 8.19 1.89 -19.29
C HIS A 125 6.78 1.38 -18.95
N GLU A 126 6.57 0.06 -18.90
CA GLU A 126 5.27 -0.50 -18.51
C GLU A 126 4.95 -0.20 -17.05
N CYS A 127 5.95 -0.24 -16.15
CA CYS A 127 5.78 0.11 -14.74
C CYS A 127 5.43 1.59 -14.56
N VAL A 128 6.07 2.46 -15.37
CA VAL A 128 5.74 3.89 -15.42
C VAL A 128 4.28 4.10 -15.80
N ALA A 129 3.79 3.44 -16.86
CA ALA A 129 2.41 3.55 -17.30
C ALA A 129 1.41 3.05 -16.24
N LEU A 130 1.75 1.96 -15.56
CA LEU A 130 0.98 1.39 -14.45
C LEU A 130 0.87 2.39 -13.28
N LEU A 131 2.00 2.94 -12.81
CA LEU A 131 2.05 3.89 -11.70
C LEU A 131 1.34 5.21 -12.03
N GLN A 132 1.52 5.74 -13.24
CA GLN A 132 0.81 6.95 -13.69
C GLN A 132 -0.71 6.73 -13.74
N SER A 133 -1.15 5.56 -14.20
CA SER A 133 -2.58 5.22 -14.22
C SER A 133 -3.16 5.13 -12.81
N ALA A 134 -2.42 4.54 -11.87
CA ALA A 134 -2.83 4.48 -10.47
C ALA A 134 -2.92 5.89 -9.85
N MET A 135 -1.92 6.76 -10.08
CA MET A 135 -1.95 8.15 -9.60
C MET A 135 -3.13 8.94 -10.17
N ALA A 136 -3.43 8.79 -11.47
CA ALA A 136 -4.56 9.44 -12.10
C ALA A 136 -5.90 8.99 -11.50
N GLN A 137 -6.04 7.70 -11.18
CA GLN A 137 -7.24 7.18 -10.52
C GLN A 137 -7.36 7.71 -9.08
N ILE A 138 -6.27 7.74 -8.32
CA ILE A 138 -6.26 8.32 -6.96
C ILE A 138 -6.67 9.79 -7.00
N ALA A 139 -6.17 10.57 -7.96
CA ALA A 139 -6.55 11.96 -8.14
C ALA A 139 -8.03 12.11 -8.54
N ALA A 140 -8.58 11.19 -9.34
CA ALA A 140 -10.00 11.19 -9.68
C ALA A 140 -10.90 10.84 -8.48
N ASP A 141 -10.46 9.93 -7.63
CA ASP A 141 -11.18 9.54 -6.41
C ASP A 141 -11.17 10.66 -5.34
N ASP A 142 -10.11 11.47 -5.29
CA ASP A 142 -9.98 12.62 -4.38
C ASP A 142 -10.74 13.87 -4.88
N GLN A 143 -10.97 13.97 -6.20
CA GLN A 143 -11.83 14.99 -6.81
C GLN A 143 -13.31 14.67 -6.63
N THR A 144 -13.78 14.60 -5.38
CA THR A 144 -15.21 14.78 -5.12
C THR A 144 -15.56 16.23 -5.47
N THR A 145 -16.09 16.47 -6.67
CA THR A 145 -16.48 17.84 -7.03
C THR A 145 -17.71 18.25 -6.24
N ASP A 146 -17.89 19.56 -6.02
CA ASP A 146 -19.13 20.08 -5.41
C ASP A 146 -20.39 19.56 -6.10
N ALA A 147 -20.33 19.38 -7.43
CA ALA A 147 -21.43 18.85 -8.24
C ALA A 147 -21.72 17.38 -7.91
N ASP A 148 -20.70 16.58 -7.61
CA ASP A 148 -20.87 15.19 -7.20
C ASP A 148 -21.50 15.10 -5.81
N VAL A 149 -21.07 15.95 -4.86
CA VAL A 149 -21.65 16.02 -3.51
C VAL A 149 -23.15 16.34 -3.56
N GLN A 150 -23.59 17.24 -4.46
CA GLN A 150 -25.01 17.55 -4.62
C GLN A 150 -25.85 16.31 -4.97
N ASN A 151 -25.27 15.38 -5.73
CA ASN A 151 -25.94 14.18 -6.22
C ASN A 151 -25.85 12.97 -5.28
N TRP A 152 -25.08 13.05 -4.19
CA TRP A 152 -24.96 11.96 -3.22
C TRP A 152 -26.27 11.65 -2.49
N SER A 153 -26.44 10.39 -2.10
CA SER A 153 -27.50 9.99 -1.16
C SER A 153 -27.17 10.47 0.26
N VAL A 154 -28.20 10.58 1.10
CA VAL A 154 -28.05 10.91 2.53
C VAL A 154 -27.11 9.92 3.25
N GLN A 155 -27.09 8.65 2.84
CA GLN A 155 -26.18 7.65 3.41
C GLN A 155 -24.72 7.94 3.05
N GLN A 156 -24.43 8.24 1.79
CA GLN A 156 -23.08 8.60 1.33
C GLN A 156 -22.57 9.86 2.03
N LEU A 157 -23.43 10.88 2.20
CA LEU A 157 -23.07 12.12 2.90
C LEU A 157 -22.70 11.88 4.37
N LYS A 158 -23.47 11.05 5.08
CA LYS A 158 -23.19 10.71 6.49
C LYS A 158 -21.88 9.92 6.63
N GLN A 159 -21.68 8.93 5.78
CA GLN A 159 -20.45 8.14 5.78
C GLN A 159 -19.20 8.98 5.52
N ALA A 160 -19.29 9.96 4.62
CA ALA A 160 -18.21 10.92 4.38
C ALA A 160 -17.95 11.86 5.56
N LEU A 161 -18.98 12.23 6.33
CA LEU A 161 -18.79 13.03 7.55
C LEU A 161 -18.20 12.21 8.69
N ASP A 162 -18.61 10.95 8.84
CA ASP A 162 -18.08 10.01 9.83
C ASP A 162 -16.57 9.81 9.67
N SER A 163 -16.05 9.73 8.44
CA SER A 163 -14.61 9.60 8.18
C SER A 163 -13.81 10.86 8.55
N THR A 164 -14.48 12.02 8.67
CA THR A 164 -13.84 13.29 9.05
C THR A 164 -13.95 13.59 10.55
N GLY A 165 -14.78 12.85 11.29
CA GLY A 165 -15.07 13.10 12.71
C GLY A 165 -15.92 14.36 12.98
N VAL A 166 -16.44 15.00 11.94
CA VAL A 166 -17.30 16.20 12.06
C VAL A 166 -18.71 15.78 12.45
N SER A 167 -19.18 16.27 13.60
CA SER A 167 -20.54 15.99 14.09
C SER A 167 -21.60 16.73 13.25
N TYR A 168 -22.60 16.00 12.77
CA TYR A 168 -23.78 16.52 12.06
C TYR A 168 -25.09 16.36 12.85
N ARG A 169 -24.99 16.20 14.17
CA ARG A 169 -26.12 15.97 15.06
C ARG A 169 -27.10 17.14 15.00
N GLY A 170 -28.33 16.90 14.52
CA GLY A 170 -29.37 17.91 14.34
C GLY A 170 -29.58 18.36 12.89
N LEU A 171 -28.80 17.85 11.93
CA LEU A 171 -29.05 18.01 10.50
C LEU A 171 -29.96 16.88 10.01
N PHE A 172 -31.16 17.25 9.54
CA PHE A 172 -32.18 16.29 9.10
C PHE A 172 -32.39 16.30 7.58
N GLU A 173 -32.09 17.43 6.91
CA GLU A 173 -32.28 17.61 5.48
C GLU A 173 -31.01 17.23 4.69
N LYS A 174 -31.20 16.75 3.46
CA LYS A 174 -30.10 16.37 2.56
C LYS A 174 -29.23 17.59 2.23
N GLU A 175 -29.85 18.74 1.96
CA GLU A 175 -29.16 19.97 1.57
C GLU A 175 -28.20 20.47 2.65
N ASP A 176 -28.54 20.29 3.93
CA ASP A 176 -27.67 20.71 5.05
C ASP A 176 -26.45 19.80 5.17
N LEU A 177 -26.63 18.49 4.97
CA LEU A 177 -25.52 17.53 4.92
C LEU A 177 -24.61 17.80 3.73
N VAL A 178 -25.18 18.10 2.55
CA VAL A 178 -24.42 18.48 1.36
C VAL A 178 -23.58 19.74 1.61
N ARG A 179 -24.17 20.80 2.20
CA ARG A 179 -23.43 22.03 2.53
C ARG A 179 -22.28 21.78 3.49
N LEU A 180 -22.50 20.96 4.52
CA LEU A 180 -21.48 20.62 5.50
C LEU A 180 -20.34 19.83 4.85
N VAL A 181 -20.65 18.81 4.04
CA VAL A 181 -19.65 18.04 3.28
C VAL A 181 -18.85 18.96 2.34
N SER A 182 -19.51 19.78 1.52
CA SER A 182 -18.81 20.74 0.65
C SER A 182 -17.90 21.70 1.43
N GLN A 183 -18.28 22.16 2.63
CA GLN A 183 -17.41 23.02 3.45
C GLN A 183 -16.19 22.28 4.00
N VAL A 184 -16.37 21.05 4.51
CA VAL A 184 -15.29 20.24 5.09
C VAL A 184 -14.26 19.86 4.04
N PHE A 185 -14.70 19.51 2.82
CA PHE A 185 -13.82 19.08 1.75
C PHE A 185 -13.20 20.25 0.95
N LYS A 186 -13.81 21.44 0.93
CA LYS A 186 -13.17 22.66 0.38
C LYS A 186 -12.02 23.20 1.21
N GLY A 187 -12.00 22.95 2.52
CA GLY A 187 -10.98 23.47 3.43
C GLY A 187 -9.65 22.70 3.43
N LYS A 188 -9.51 21.66 2.59
CA LYS A 188 -8.32 20.80 2.51
C LYS A 188 -7.47 21.02 1.24
N ALA A 189 -7.87 21.94 0.36
CA ALA A 189 -7.11 22.34 -0.83
C ALA A 189 -6.15 23.50 -0.53
#